data_AF-A0A1G2AR06-F1
#
_entry.id   AF-A0A1G2AR06-F1
#
_cell.length_a   1.000
_cell.length_b   1.000
_cell.length_c   1.000
_cell.angle_alpha   90.00
_cell.angle_beta   90.00
_cell.angle_gamma   90.00
#
_symmetry.space_group_name_H-M   'P 1'
#
loop_
_entity.id
_entity.type
_entity.pdbx_description
1 polymer ?
#
loop_
_entity_poly.entity_id
_entity_poly.type
_entity_poly.pdbx_seq_one_letter_code
_entity_poly.pdbx_strand_id
1 'polypeptide(L)'
;MSHNLKPYKVRYIENPNQKELQELALEYTSVTIRTAYGSLNKISRNKARIDQYTYIIAPDAEKDCYSSNTIPPEKAQKLIESQRRRG
;
A
#
# COMPACT_ATOMS: atom_id res chain seq x y z
N MET A 1 11.23 18.32 10.69
CA MET A 1 10.80 18.28 9.28
C MET A 1 9.28 18.17 9.24
N SER A 2 8.57 19.28 8.97
CA SER A 2 7.12 19.26 8.78
C SER A 2 6.83 18.47 7.51
N HIS A 3 6.31 17.25 7.65
CA HIS A 3 5.92 16.43 6.51
C HIS A 3 4.61 17.00 5.96
N ASN A 4 4.59 17.38 4.68
CA ASN A 4 3.34 17.67 3.99
C ASN A 4 2.52 16.38 3.93
N LEU A 5 1.55 16.23 4.83
CA LEU A 5 0.69 15.04 4.94
C LEU A 5 -0.23 14.87 3.73
N LYS A 6 -0.40 15.91 2.91
CA LYS A 6 -1.31 15.95 1.76
C LYS A 6 -0.57 16.46 0.51
N PRO A 7 0.38 15.68 -0.04
CA PRO A 7 1.26 16.13 -1.10
C PRO A 7 0.61 16.22 -2.49
N TYR A 8 -0.60 15.68 -2.68
CA TYR A 8 -1.25 15.56 -3.99
C TYR A 8 -2.42 16.53 -4.12
N LYS A 9 -2.64 17.06 -5.33
CA LYS A 9 -3.79 17.91 -5.64
C LYS A 9 -5.05 17.07 -5.90
N VAL A 10 -5.49 16.34 -4.89
CA VAL A 10 -6.66 15.45 -4.94
C VAL A 10 -7.60 15.75 -3.77
N ARG A 11 -8.84 15.28 -3.86
CA ARG A 11 -9.76 15.31 -2.71
C ARG A 11 -9.32 14.27 -1.70
N TYR A 12 -8.95 14.70 -0.50
CA TYR A 12 -8.71 13.82 0.64
C TYR A 12 -10.02 13.52 1.33
N ILE A 13 -10.30 12.24 1.54
CA ILE A 13 -11.44 11.77 2.32
C ILE A 13 -10.89 11.28 3.65
N GLU A 14 -11.28 11.91 4.74
CA GLU A 14 -10.81 11.58 6.09
C GLU A 14 -11.87 10.79 6.83
N ASN A 15 -11.49 9.64 7.39
CA ASN A 15 -12.37 8.77 8.17
C ASN A 15 -13.72 8.44 7.48
N PRO A 16 -13.72 7.95 6.21
CA PRO A 16 -14.95 7.57 5.55
C PRO A 16 -15.66 6.43 6.29
N ASN A 17 -16.99 6.45 6.25
CA ASN A 17 -17.79 5.35 6.75
C ASN A 17 -17.81 4.16 5.77
N GLN A 18 -18.34 3.03 6.22
CA GLN A 18 -18.35 1.79 5.44
C GLN A 18 -19.11 1.92 4.10
N LYS A 19 -20.20 2.70 4.06
CA LYS A 19 -21.01 2.89 2.84
C LYS A 19 -20.22 3.67 1.80
N GLU A 20 -19.57 4.76 2.20
CA GLU A 20 -18.71 5.57 1.34
C GLU A 20 -17.58 4.73 0.75
N LEU A 21 -16.93 3.89 1.57
CA LEU A 21 -15.88 2.98 1.10
C LEU A 21 -16.38 1.97 0.07
N GLN A 22 -17.60 1.44 0.24
CA GLN A 22 -18.18 0.50 -0.72
C GLN A 22 -18.51 1.17 -2.06
N GLU A 23 -19.05 2.39 -2.02
CA GLU A 23 -19.36 3.18 -3.21
C GLU A 23 -18.09 3.51 -3.99
N LEU A 24 -17.05 3.99 -3.29
CA LEU A 24 -15.73 4.24 -3.90
C LEU A 24 -15.12 2.97 -4.52
N ALA A 25 -15.25 1.82 -3.85
CA ALA A 25 -14.71 0.57 -4.36
C ALA A 25 -15.42 0.10 -5.64
N LEU A 26 -16.73 0.30 -5.75
CA LEU A 26 -17.50 -0.03 -6.95
C LEU A 26 -17.26 0.96 -8.09
N GLU A 27 -17.08 2.25 -7.78
CA GLU A 27 -16.87 3.31 -8.77
C GLU A 27 -15.47 3.23 -9.41
N TYR A 28 -14.42 3.07 -8.59
CA TYR A 28 -13.04 3.23 -9.05
C TYR A 28 -12.27 1.92 -9.23
N THR A 29 -12.82 0.78 -8.81
CA THR A 29 -12.18 -0.54 -9.00
C THR A 29 -13.05 -1.41 -9.90
N SER A 30 -12.68 -1.50 -11.17
CA SER A 30 -13.45 -2.14 -12.25
C SER A 30 -13.78 -3.64 -12.06
N VAL A 31 -13.13 -4.32 -11.10
CA VAL A 31 -13.32 -5.76 -10.83
C VAL A 31 -13.87 -6.01 -9.42
N THR A 32 -14.68 -5.08 -8.92
CA THR A 32 -15.44 -5.21 -7.66
C THR A 32 -16.92 -5.45 -7.96
N ILE A 33 -17.51 -6.48 -7.36
CA ILE A 33 -18.89 -6.91 -7.61
C ILE A 33 -19.63 -6.99 -6.28
N ARG A 34 -20.89 -6.53 -6.26
CA ARG A 34 -21.78 -6.70 -5.11
C ARG A 34 -22.44 -8.09 -5.15
N THR A 35 -22.39 -8.81 -4.03
CA THR A 35 -23.05 -10.12 -3.88
C THR A 35 -24.55 -9.94 -3.65
N ALA A 36 -25.32 -11.04 -3.78
CA ALA A 36 -26.76 -11.04 -3.51
C ALA A 36 -27.13 -10.58 -2.08
N TYR A 37 -26.21 -10.76 -1.12
CA TYR A 37 -26.39 -10.35 0.28
C TYR A 37 -25.75 -8.99 0.61
N GLY A 38 -25.30 -8.25 -0.42
CA GLY A 38 -24.80 -6.88 -0.26
C GLY A 38 -23.31 -6.73 0.07
N SER A 39 -22.58 -7.83 0.31
CA SER A 39 -21.12 -7.82 0.46
C SER A 39 -20.40 -7.50 -0.86
N LEU A 40 -19.12 -7.13 -0.80
CA LEU A 40 -18.31 -6.86 -1.99
C LEU A 40 -17.27 -7.97 -2.22
N ASN A 41 -17.20 -8.45 -3.45
CA ASN A 41 -16.15 -9.34 -3.93
C ASN A 41 -15.21 -8.56 -4.87
N LYS A 42 -13.93 -8.49 -4.54
CA LYS A 42 -12.89 -7.89 -5.39
C LYS A 42 -12.01 -8.99 -5.97
N ILE A 43 -11.89 -9.04 -7.29
CA ILE A 43 -10.96 -9.94 -7.96
C ILE A 43 -9.57 -9.27 -7.97
N SER A 44 -8.56 -9.96 -7.46
CA SER A 44 -7.18 -9.47 -7.43
C SER A 44 -6.23 -10.47 -8.09
N ARG A 45 -5.19 -9.95 -8.75
CA ARG A 45 -4.12 -10.76 -9.35
C ARG A 45 -3.24 -11.39 -8.26
N ASN A 46 -2.84 -10.57 -7.29
CA ASN A 46 -1.98 -10.99 -6.17
C ASN A 46 -2.88 -11.42 -5.01
N LYS A 47 -2.98 -12.74 -4.79
CA LYS A 47 -3.92 -13.34 -3.83
C LYS A 47 -3.33 -13.53 -2.43
N ALA A 48 -2.02 -13.33 -2.28
CA ALA A 48 -1.31 -13.52 -1.02
C ALA A 48 -0.18 -12.50 -0.90
N ARG A 49 0.34 -12.39 0.33
CA ARG A 49 1.61 -11.71 0.60
C ARG A 49 2.72 -12.40 -0.21
N ILE A 50 3.65 -11.62 -0.74
CA ILE A 50 4.82 -12.15 -1.43
C ILE A 50 6.04 -11.84 -0.57
N ASP A 51 6.54 -12.87 0.12
CA ASP A 51 7.63 -12.75 1.09
C ASP A 51 8.89 -12.16 0.47
N GLN A 52 9.21 -12.54 -0.78
CA GLN A 52 10.39 -12.06 -1.51
C GLN A 52 10.42 -10.53 -1.74
N TYR A 53 9.28 -9.85 -1.61
CA TYR A 53 9.15 -8.39 -1.76
C TYR A 53 8.89 -7.67 -0.44
N THR A 54 9.02 -8.37 0.69
CA THR A 54 8.86 -7.82 2.03
C THR A 54 10.24 -7.75 2.68
N TYR A 55 10.62 -6.56 3.15
CA TYR A 55 11.98 -6.31 3.67
C TYR A 55 11.95 -5.58 5.01
N ILE A 56 12.95 -5.88 5.84
CA ILE A 56 13.32 -5.08 7.01
C ILE A 56 14.41 -4.09 6.58
N ILE A 57 14.22 -2.80 6.87
CA ILE A 57 15.24 -1.78 6.58
C ILE A 57 16.29 -1.84 7.68
N ALA A 58 17.48 -2.34 7.37
CA ALA A 58 18.57 -2.52 8.32
C ALA A 58 19.94 -2.43 7.61
N PRO A 59 21.02 -2.01 8.30
CA PRO A 59 22.37 -2.10 7.79
C PRO A 59 22.76 -3.56 7.46
N ASP A 60 23.67 -3.76 6.50
CA ASP A 60 24.13 -5.11 6.12
C ASP A 60 24.77 -5.87 7.30
N ALA A 61 25.40 -5.15 8.23
CA ALA A 61 25.98 -5.71 9.44
C ALA A 61 24.95 -6.36 10.38
N GLU A 62 23.67 -5.98 10.29
CA GLU A 62 22.59 -6.50 11.13
C GLU A 62 21.75 -7.56 10.42
N LYS A 63 22.14 -7.99 9.21
CA LYS A 63 21.36 -8.94 8.41
C LYS A 63 21.05 -10.23 9.17
N ASP A 64 22.02 -10.78 9.88
CA ASP A 64 21.89 -12.04 10.60
C ASP A 64 21.04 -11.92 11.89
N CYS A 65 20.64 -10.71 12.28
CA CYS A 65 19.69 -10.48 13.38
C CYS A 65 18.24 -10.75 12.96
N TYR A 66 17.98 -10.98 11.68
CA TYR A 66 16.63 -11.13 11.14
C TYR A 66 16.46 -12.43 10.35
N SER A 67 15.33 -13.11 10.56
CA SER A 67 14.94 -14.27 9.75
C SER A 67 14.33 -13.89 8.40
N SER A 68 13.93 -12.63 8.24
CA SER A 68 13.37 -12.07 7.00
C SER A 68 14.43 -11.38 6.16
N ASN A 69 14.14 -11.16 4.88
CA ASN A 69 15.02 -10.39 3.99
C ASN A 69 15.24 -8.97 4.51
N THR A 70 16.48 -8.49 4.46
CA THR A 70 16.84 -7.10 4.78
C THR A 70 17.12 -6.28 3.52
N ILE A 71 17.01 -4.96 3.64
CA ILE A 71 17.38 -4.00 2.61
C ILE A 71 18.17 -2.84 3.25
N PRO A 72 19.32 -2.42 2.67
CA PRO A 72 20.08 -1.30 3.19
C PRO A 72 19.27 0.01 3.21
N PRO A 73 19.47 0.89 4.20
CA PRO A 73 18.74 2.16 4.31
C PRO A 73 18.84 3.03 3.06
N GLU A 74 20.02 3.16 2.43
CA GLU A 74 20.16 4.01 1.24
C GLU A 74 19.39 3.45 0.03
N LYS A 75 19.31 2.12 -0.09
CA LYS A 75 18.56 1.46 -1.17
C LYS A 75 17.06 1.59 -0.94
N ALA A 76 16.61 1.41 0.30
CA ALA A 76 15.21 1.61 0.68
C ALA A 76 14.76 3.05 0.42
N GLN A 77 15.58 4.04 0.78
CA GLN A 77 15.27 5.44 0.57
C GLN A 77 15.10 5.78 -0.91
N LYS A 78 15.99 5.30 -1.79
CA LYS A 78 15.85 5.48 -3.25
C LYS A 78 14.54 4.92 -3.78
N LEU A 79 14.12 3.74 -3.31
CA LEU A 79 12.83 3.15 -3.70
C LEU A 79 11.64 3.98 -3.20
N ILE A 80 11.65 4.41 -1.94
CA ILE A 80 10.61 5.26 -1.35
C ILE A 80 10.48 6.58 -2.12
N GLU A 81 11.60 7.23 -2.42
CA GLU A 81 11.62 8.48 -3.20
C GLU A 81 11.13 8.26 -4.63
N SER A 82 11.48 7.13 -5.27
CA SER A 82 10.97 6.80 -6.60
C SER A 82 9.45 6.66 -6.64
N GLN A 83 8.85 6.10 -5.59
CA GLN A 83 7.39 5.96 -5.47
C GLN A 83 6.72 7.32 -5.29
N ARG A 84 7.33 8.23 -4.51
CA ARG A 84 6.83 9.62 -4.36
C ARG A 84 6.80 10.41 -5.66
N ARG A 85 7.62 10.06 -6.66
CA ARG A 85 7.64 10.72 -7.98
C ARG A 85 6.66 10.13 -8.99
N ARG A 86 6.21 8.88 -8.75
CA ARG A 86 5.34 8.12 -9.68
C ARG A 86 3.85 8.22 -9.34
N GLY A 87 3.52 8.55 -8.09
CA GLY A 87 2.16 8.90 -7.66
C GLY A 87 1.88 10.37 -7.90
#